data_AF-A0A5J4YBK3-F1
#
_entry.id   AF-A0A5J4YBK3-F1
#
_cell.length_a   1.000
_cell.length_b   1.000
_cell.length_c   1.000
_cell.angle_alpha   90.00
_cell.angle_beta   90.00
_cell.angle_gamma   90.00
#
_symmetry.space_group_name_H-M   'P 1'
#
loop_
_entity.id
_entity.type
_entity.pdbx_description
1 polymer ?
#
loop_
_entity_poly.entity_id
_entity_poly.type
_entity_poly.pdbx_seq_one_letter_code
_entity_poly.pdbx_strand_id
1 'polypeptide(L)'
;MATSELAKAFSGPPIHHFDLYRLDHASGLGRLDLPNSFRHAVTLLEWADKLQEVPLARLEIHISLLDNQRQADMIPEDGVGSSAQVNTGNEESAYEDSHWRLICLQPIGESWVARADSIAQQILMQQGSHGLTMAD
;
A
#
# COMPACT_ATOMS: atom_id res chain seq x y z
N MET A 1 -2.91 36.75 -9.70
CA MET A 1 -2.20 36.51 -8.43
C MET A 1 -2.26 35.02 -8.12
N ALA A 2 -1.10 34.46 -7.73
CA ALA A 2 -0.85 33.17 -7.06
C ALA A 2 -1.32 31.88 -7.78
N THR A 3 -0.48 31.23 -8.60
CA THR A 3 0.55 30.20 -8.26
C THR A 3 -0.04 28.83 -7.91
N SER A 4 -0.10 27.96 -8.93
CA SER A 4 -0.22 26.50 -8.81
C SER A 4 1.15 25.88 -9.13
N GLU A 5 2.11 26.04 -8.23
CA GLU A 5 3.22 25.10 -8.03
C GLU A 5 2.65 23.95 -7.16
N LEU A 6 2.79 22.65 -7.37
CA LEU A 6 3.74 21.82 -8.11
C LEU A 6 3.02 20.49 -8.40
N ALA A 7 2.42 20.31 -9.58
CA ALA A 7 2.28 18.95 -10.08
C ALA A 7 3.66 18.58 -10.64
N LYS A 8 4.52 17.98 -9.82
CA LYS A 8 5.74 17.35 -10.34
C LYS A 8 5.28 16.35 -11.40
N ALA A 9 5.47 16.68 -12.67
CA ALA A 9 5.05 15.82 -13.77
C ALA A 9 5.69 14.46 -13.56
N PHE A 10 4.87 13.45 -13.28
CA PHE A 10 5.34 12.10 -13.11
C PHE A 10 5.90 11.62 -14.45
N SER A 11 7.21 11.41 -14.52
CA SER A 11 7.91 10.98 -15.74
C SER A 11 8.03 9.45 -15.85
N GLY A 12 7.26 8.72 -15.05
CA GLY A 12 7.24 7.26 -15.08
C GLY A 12 6.34 6.69 -16.18
N PRO A 13 6.38 5.36 -16.39
CA PRO A 13 5.43 4.68 -17.28
C PRO A 13 3.98 4.94 -16.82
N PRO A 14 3.00 4.91 -17.72
CA PRO A 14 1.60 5.08 -17.34
C PRO A 14 1.19 4.06 -16.27
N ILE A 15 0.28 4.47 -15.39
CA ILE A 15 -0.30 3.59 -14.37
C ILE A 15 -1.73 3.28 -14.78
N HIS A 16 -2.04 2.01 -14.97
CA HIS A 16 -3.41 1.54 -15.18
C HIS A 16 -3.90 0.85 -13.91
N HIS A 17 -5.00 1.33 -13.35
CA HIS A 17 -5.61 0.79 -12.14
C HIS A 17 -6.91 0.08 -12.50
N PHE A 18 -7.07 -1.15 -12.00
CA PHE A 18 -8.29 -1.92 -12.13
C PHE A 18 -8.72 -2.42 -10.75
N ASP A 19 -9.98 -2.19 -10.41
CA ASP A 19 -10.67 -2.80 -9.28
C ASP A 19 -11.63 -3.87 -9.81
N LEU A 20 -11.34 -5.13 -9.49
CA LEU A 20 -12.11 -6.27 -9.97
C LEU A 20 -13.25 -6.65 -9.01
N TYR A 21 -13.47 -5.93 -7.91
CA TYR A 21 -14.46 -6.27 -6.87
C TYR A 21 -15.84 -6.60 -7.44
N ARG A 22 -16.32 -5.83 -8.43
CA ARG A 22 -17.67 -5.97 -9.01
C ARG A 22 -17.76 -6.95 -10.18
N LEU A 23 -16.65 -7.61 -10.54
CA LEU A 23 -16.64 -8.59 -11.61
C LEU A 23 -17.05 -9.94 -11.04
N ASP A 24 -18.32 -10.29 -11.18
CA ASP A 24 -18.88 -11.54 -10.66
C ASP A 24 -18.80 -12.69 -11.68
N HIS A 25 -18.54 -12.37 -12.95
CA HIS A 25 -18.49 -13.36 -14.04
C HIS A 25 -17.31 -13.11 -14.98
N ALA A 26 -16.72 -14.19 -15.50
CA ALA A 26 -15.57 -14.18 -16.41
C ALA A 26 -15.80 -13.34 -17.69
N SER A 27 -17.06 -13.15 -18.10
CA SER A 27 -17.40 -12.31 -19.26
C SER A 27 -17.05 -10.82 -19.08
N GLY A 28 -16.96 -10.34 -17.84
CA GLY A 28 -16.53 -8.97 -17.54
C GLY A 28 -15.03 -8.77 -17.75
N LEU A 29 -14.21 -9.81 -17.49
CA LEU A 29 -12.75 -9.76 -17.62
C LEU A 29 -12.31 -9.68 -19.09
N GLY A 30 -12.99 -10.38 -19.99
CA GLY A 30 -12.67 -10.33 -21.42
C GLY A 30 -12.90 -8.96 -22.08
N ARG A 31 -13.60 -8.04 -21.41
CA ARG A 31 -13.76 -6.64 -21.84
C ARG A 31 -12.62 -5.74 -21.38
N LEU A 32 -11.82 -6.21 -20.43
CA LEU A 32 -10.64 -5.48 -19.96
C LEU A 32 -9.47 -5.80 -20.88
N ASP A 33 -8.83 -4.77 -21.41
CA ASP A 33 -7.62 -4.90 -22.23
C ASP A 33 -6.36 -5.05 -21.32
N LEU A 34 -6.42 -6.06 -20.44
CA LEU A 34 -5.34 -6.40 -19.52
C LEU A 34 -4.04 -6.76 -20.23
N PRO A 35 -4.02 -7.55 -21.33
CA PRO A 35 -2.78 -7.88 -22.03
C PRO A 35 -2.00 -6.66 -22.52
N ASN A 36 -2.71 -5.66 -23.07
CA ASN A 36 -2.11 -4.40 -23.48
C ASN A 36 -1.60 -3.59 -22.27
N SER A 37 -2.39 -3.53 -21.19
CA SER A 37 -2.00 -2.85 -19.95
C SER A 37 -0.72 -3.44 -19.35
N PHE A 38 -0.62 -4.77 -19.25
CA PHE A 38 0.57 -5.46 -18.75
C PHE A 38 1.83 -5.21 -19.59
N ARG A 39 1.68 -4.93 -20.89
CA ARG A 39 2.82 -4.66 -21.79
C ARG A 39 3.31 -3.22 -21.74
N HIS A 40 2.42 -2.27 -21.49
CA HIS A 40 2.69 -0.84 -21.72
C HIS A 40 2.61 0.04 -20.47
N ALA A 41 2.10 -0.49 -19.35
CA ALA A 41 1.87 0.27 -18.12
C ALA A 41 2.30 -0.49 -16.87
N VAL A 42 2.52 0.25 -15.79
CA VAL A 42 2.45 -0.33 -14.44
C VAL A 42 0.97 -0.60 -14.17
N THR A 43 0.61 -1.88 -13.99
CA THR A 43 -0.77 -2.27 -13.76
C THR A 43 -0.99 -2.58 -12.29
N LEU A 44 -1.88 -1.83 -11.64
CA LEU A 44 -2.33 -2.06 -10.27
C LEU A 44 -3.68 -2.78 -10.31
N LEU A 45 -3.75 -3.95 -9.68
CA LEU A 45 -4.94 -4.80 -9.67
C LEU A 45 -5.42 -5.00 -8.24
N GLU A 46 -6.60 -4.49 -7.91
CA GLU A 46 -7.32 -4.84 -6.69
C GLU A 46 -8.24 -6.03 -6.94
N TRP A 47 -8.38 -6.90 -5.94
CA TRP A 47 -9.12 -8.17 -6.07
C TRP A 47 -8.59 -9.05 -7.20
N ALA A 48 -7.25 -9.10 -7.33
CA ALA A 48 -6.55 -9.83 -8.39
C ALA A 48 -6.79 -11.34 -8.35
N ASP A 49 -7.26 -11.89 -7.24
CA ASP A 49 -7.70 -13.28 -7.08
C ASP A 49 -8.85 -13.65 -8.04
N LYS A 50 -9.57 -12.66 -8.57
CA LYS A 50 -10.60 -12.88 -9.60
C LYS A 50 -10.03 -13.17 -11.00
N LEU A 51 -8.74 -12.95 -11.23
CA LEU A 51 -8.11 -13.28 -12.51
C LEU A 51 -7.87 -14.78 -12.64
N GLN A 52 -8.21 -15.32 -13.80
CA GLN A 52 -7.87 -16.71 -14.14
C GLN A 52 -6.39 -16.86 -14.48
N GLU A 53 -5.82 -15.83 -15.11
CA GLU A 53 -4.41 -15.79 -15.52
C GLU A 53 -3.78 -14.50 -14.98
N VAL A 54 -2.71 -14.67 -14.21
CA VAL A 54 -1.92 -13.57 -13.65
C VAL A 54 -0.52 -13.57 -14.27
N PRO A 55 0.14 -12.41 -14.40
CA PRO A 55 1.51 -12.36 -14.88
C PRO A 55 2.46 -13.21 -14.04
N LEU A 56 3.34 -13.97 -14.70
CA LEU A 56 4.33 -14.83 -14.04
C LEU A 56 5.30 -14.05 -13.17
N ALA A 57 5.69 -12.84 -13.60
CA ALA A 57 6.49 -11.92 -12.82
C ALA A 57 5.60 -10.75 -12.33
N ARG A 58 5.45 -10.61 -11.01
CA ARG A 58 4.57 -9.61 -10.38
C ARG A 58 5.04 -9.29 -8.97
N LEU A 59 4.55 -8.20 -8.41
CA LEU A 59 4.60 -7.93 -6.98
C LEU A 59 3.21 -8.14 -6.41
N GLU A 60 3.06 -9.10 -5.51
CA GLU A 60 1.84 -9.23 -4.71
C GLU A 60 1.94 -8.33 -3.48
N ILE A 61 0.86 -7.62 -3.18
CA ILE A 61 0.77 -6.74 -2.02
C ILE A 61 -0.40 -7.24 -1.19
N HIS A 62 -0.08 -7.72 0.02
CA HIS A 62 -1.08 -8.19 0.97
C HIS A 62 -1.20 -7.14 2.08
N ILE A 63 -2.41 -6.63 2.27
CA ILE A 63 -2.71 -5.63 3.30
C ILE A 63 -3.66 -6.27 4.30
N SER A 64 -3.23 -6.39 5.56
CA SER A 64 -4.05 -6.92 6.65
C SER A 64 -4.11 -5.92 7.79
N LEU A 65 -5.23 -5.93 8.53
CA LEU A 65 -5.30 -5.22 9.81
C LEU A 65 -4.29 -5.83 10.78
N LEU A 66 -3.54 -4.97 11.46
CA LEU A 66 -2.69 -5.39 12.55
C LEU A 66 -3.56 -5.56 13.79
N ASP A 67 -3.51 -6.74 14.42
CA ASP A 67 -4.23 -6.94 15.67
C ASP A 67 -3.63 -6.09 16.79
N ASN A 68 -4.45 -5.78 17.80
CA ASN A 68 -4.06 -4.90 18.91
C ASN A 68 -2.86 -5.43 19.70
N GLN A 69 -2.63 -6.75 19.69
CA GLN A 69 -1.52 -7.37 20.42
C GLN A 69 -0.19 -7.11 19.72
N ARG A 70 -0.13 -7.34 18.42
CA ARG A 70 1.04 -7.01 17.58
C ARG A 70 1.25 -5.50 17.49
N GLN A 71 0.19 -4.70 17.58
CA GLN A 71 0.33 -3.25 17.66
C GLN A 71 1.05 -2.82 18.94
N ALA A 72 0.70 -3.40 20.10
CA ALA A 72 1.37 -3.11 21.38
C ALA A 72 2.86 -3.45 21.33
N ASP A 73 3.24 -4.55 20.67
CA ASP A 73 4.64 -4.96 20.49
C ASP A 73 5.45 -4.02 19.57
N MET A 74 4.76 -3.22 18.74
CA MET A 74 5.38 -2.29 17.78
C MET A 74 5.43 -0.84 18.26
N ILE A 75 4.82 -0.51 19.41
CA ILE A 75 4.91 0.82 20.03
C ILE A 75 6.21 0.87 20.85
N PRO A 76 7.17 1.77 20.54
CA PRO A 76 8.34 1.97 21.38
C PRO A 76 7.91 2.37 22.80
N GLU A 77 8.53 1.81 23.84
CA GLU A 77 8.13 1.99 25.26
C GLU A 77 8.07 3.45 25.74
N ASP A 78 8.62 4.40 24.98
CA ASP A 78 8.61 5.83 25.31
C ASP A 78 7.40 6.62 24.76
N GLY A 79 6.47 5.97 24.05
CA GLY A 79 5.28 6.61 23.48
C GLY A 79 4.03 6.51 24.37
N VAL A 80 3.91 7.38 25.38
CA VAL A 80 2.65 7.54 26.13
C VAL A 80 1.50 7.88 25.17
N GLY A 81 0.63 6.90 24.93
CA GLY A 81 -0.56 7.03 24.11
C GLY A 81 -1.71 6.21 24.71
N SER A 82 -2.14 6.59 25.90
CA SER A 82 -3.33 6.03 26.56
C SER A 82 -4.56 6.19 25.66
N SER A 83 -5.14 5.07 25.23
CA SER A 83 -6.50 5.04 24.67
C SER A 83 -7.44 4.34 25.65
N ALA A 84 -7.68 5.00 26.79
CA ALA A 84 -8.84 4.70 27.61
C ALA A 84 -10.11 5.11 26.83
N GLN A 85 -10.88 4.14 26.36
CA GLN A 85 -12.20 4.36 25.78
C GLN A 85 -13.16 4.91 26.84
N VAL A 86 -13.41 6.22 26.81
CA VAL A 86 -14.60 6.80 27.46
C VAL A 86 -15.74 6.70 26.46
N ASN A 87 -16.65 5.77 26.73
CA ASN A 87 -17.86 5.57 25.95
C ASN A 87 -18.93 6.57 26.42
N THR A 88 -18.99 7.73 25.78
CA THR A 88 -20.14 8.64 25.90
C THR A 88 -20.81 8.71 24.55
N GLY A 89 -21.92 7.98 24.44
CA GLY A 89 -22.72 7.90 23.22
C GLY A 89 -23.25 9.26 22.81
N ASN A 90 -22.87 9.66 21.61
CA ASN A 90 -23.64 10.43 20.66
C ASN A 90 -22.88 10.38 19.32
N GLU A 91 -23.56 10.72 18.23
CA GLU A 91 -22.97 11.11 16.95
C GLU A 91 -22.77 10.01 15.91
N GLU A 92 -23.34 10.31 14.75
CA GLU A 92 -22.98 9.89 13.40
C GLU A 92 -21.46 10.08 13.21
N SER A 93 -20.67 9.18 13.80
CA SER A 93 -19.22 9.33 13.81
C SER A 93 -18.70 9.16 12.38
N ALA A 94 -18.07 10.20 11.84
CA ALA A 94 -17.23 10.08 10.67
C ALA A 94 -16.32 8.85 10.84
N TYR A 95 -16.26 7.99 9.84
CA TYR A 95 -15.43 6.78 9.89
C TYR A 95 -13.96 7.18 10.08
N GLU A 96 -13.47 7.15 11.32
CA GLU A 96 -12.07 7.40 11.67
C GLU A 96 -11.29 6.08 11.55
N ASP A 97 -10.67 5.92 10.39
CA ASP A 97 -9.86 4.76 10.05
C ASP A 97 -8.50 4.81 10.77
N SER A 98 -8.52 4.48 12.06
CA SER A 98 -7.36 4.51 12.97
C SER A 98 -6.61 3.18 13.05
N HIS A 99 -7.04 2.16 12.29
CA HIS A 99 -6.45 0.84 12.36
C HIS A 99 -5.07 0.83 11.72
N TRP A 100 -4.13 0.15 12.38
CA TRP A 100 -2.81 -0.10 11.83
C TRP A 100 -2.89 -1.22 10.80
N ARG A 101 -2.05 -1.14 9.75
CA ARG A 101 -2.01 -2.13 8.69
C ARG A 101 -0.62 -2.74 8.62
N LEU A 102 -0.59 -4.06 8.47
CA LEU A 102 0.57 -4.77 8.01
C LEU A 102 0.50 -4.87 6.49
N ILE A 103 1.49 -4.30 5.81
CA ILE A 103 1.66 -4.40 4.37
C ILE A 103 2.81 -5.36 4.09
N CYS A 104 2.50 -6.49 3.46
CA CYS A 104 3.49 -7.47 3.02
C CYS A 104 3.70 -7.37 1.52
N LEU A 105 4.95 -7.23 1.10
CA LEU A 105 5.36 -7.23 -0.30
C LEU A 105 5.94 -8.60 -0.64
N GLN A 106 5.27 -9.35 -1.52
CA GLN A 106 5.72 -10.66 -1.98
C GLN A 106 6.14 -10.56 -3.46
N PRO A 107 7.44 -10.36 -3.74
CA PRO A 107 7.94 -10.33 -5.11
C PRO A 107 7.95 -11.72 -5.73
N ILE A 108 7.49 -11.82 -6.97
CA ILE A 108 7.50 -13.05 -7.76
C ILE A 108 8.24 -12.76 -9.06
N GLY A 109 9.33 -13.52 -9.29
CA GLY A 109 10.26 -13.32 -10.39
C GLY A 109 11.47 -12.45 -10.00
N GLU A 110 12.62 -12.72 -10.61
CA GLU A 110 13.92 -12.15 -10.22
C GLU A 110 13.95 -10.62 -10.25
N SER A 111 13.32 -10.01 -11.26
CA SER A 111 13.28 -8.55 -11.39
C SER A 111 12.50 -7.88 -10.25
N TRP A 112 11.46 -8.53 -9.72
CA TRP A 112 10.69 -8.02 -8.59
C TRP A 112 11.42 -8.24 -7.27
N VAL A 113 12.14 -9.36 -7.11
CA VAL A 113 12.95 -9.62 -5.92
C VAL A 113 14.00 -8.51 -5.76
N ALA A 114 14.78 -8.24 -6.81
CA ALA A 114 15.79 -7.19 -6.78
C ALA A 114 15.20 -5.79 -6.49
N ARG A 115 13.99 -5.50 -7.01
CA ARG A 115 13.29 -4.24 -6.72
C ARG A 115 12.83 -4.17 -5.27
N ALA A 116 12.24 -5.24 -4.73
CA ALA A 116 11.79 -5.29 -3.35
C ALA A 116 12.97 -5.10 -2.38
N ASP A 117 14.10 -5.73 -2.64
CA ASP A 117 15.33 -5.55 -1.86
C ASP A 117 15.81 -4.10 -1.90
N SER A 118 15.82 -3.47 -3.08
CA SER A 118 16.19 -2.06 -3.22
C SER A 118 15.24 -1.14 -2.45
N ILE A 119 13.94 -1.42 -2.43
CA ILE A 119 12.96 -0.63 -1.67
C ILE A 119 13.20 -0.82 -0.17
N ALA A 120 13.42 -2.06 0.29
CA ALA A 120 13.70 -2.35 1.69
C ALA A 120 14.96 -1.61 2.17
N GLN A 121 16.03 -1.62 1.38
CA GLN A 121 17.26 -0.87 1.68
C GLN A 121 17.00 0.64 1.76
N GLN A 122 16.23 1.21 0.84
CA GLN A 122 15.89 2.63 0.86
C GLN A 122 15.09 3.02 2.11
N ILE A 123 14.11 2.21 2.51
CA ILE A 123 13.31 2.45 3.72
C ILE A 123 14.22 2.41 4.96
N LEU A 124 15.10 1.41 5.07
CA LEU A 124 16.06 1.31 6.18
C LEU A 124 17.00 2.52 6.26
N MET A 125 17.50 3.02 5.12
CA MET A 125 18.35 4.22 5.07
C MET A 125 17.61 5.50 5.50
N GLN A 126 16.33 5.62 5.16
CA GLN A 126 15.51 6.77 5.57
C GLN A 126 15.22 6.77 7.07
N GLN A 127 14.99 5.58 7.65
CA GLN A 127 14.77 5.42 9.09
C GLN A 127 16.05 5.65 9.91
N GLY A 128 17.22 5.25 9.40
CA GLY A 128 18.51 5.51 10.06
C GLY A 128 18.92 6.99 10.09
N SER A 129 18.33 7.83 9.23
CA SER A 129 18.64 9.27 9.14
C SER A 129 17.86 10.14 10.14
N HIS A 130 16.84 9.58 10.81
CA HIS A 130 16.02 10.29 11.81
C HIS A 130 16.46 10.04 13.26
N GLY A 131 17.59 9.34 13.49
CA GLY A 131 18.09 8.96 14.82
C GLY A 131 19.27 9.77 15.38
N LEU A 132 19.66 10.89 14.75
CA LEU A 132 20.81 11.71 15.18
C LEU A 132 20.44 13.20 15.27
N THR A 133 19.61 13.55 16.24
CA THR A 133 19.64 14.87 16.88
C THR A 133 19.67 14.65 18.39
N MET A 134 20.86 14.30 18.88
CA MET A 134 21.19 14.44 20.30
C MET A 134 21.57 15.90 20.53
N ALA A 135 20.93 16.48 21.54
CA ALA A 135 21.14 17.83 22.03
C ALA A 135 22.61 18.10 22.41
N ASP A 136 23.08 19.29 22.08
CA ASP A 136 24.15 19.99 22.82
C ASP A 136 23.51 20.99 23.80
#